data_AF-A0AAU7KRX1-F1
#
_entry.id   AF-A0AAU7KRX1-F1
#
_cell.length_a   1.000
_cell.length_b   1.000
_cell.length_c   1.000
_cell.angle_alpha   90.00
_cell.angle_beta   90.00
_cell.angle_gamma   90.00
#
_symmetry.space_group_name_H-M   'P 1'
#
loop_
_entity.id
_entity.type
_entity.pdbx_description
1 polymer ?
#
loop_
_entity_poly.entity_id
_entity_poly.type
_entity_poly.pdbx_seq_one_letter_code
_entity_poly.pdbx_strand_id
1 'polypeptide(L)'
;MTGPLHRLINELDYPCLAGEELAAFVTGPGTRVLFLSGDPATNLETNDVAAILPELVKAFPGRFKPAVVDRAEEDATRERFQVWPVPSLLFFQDGRMTGVISKVRDWDDYLGEIHSILQGTSASANIIARDGSVRT
;
A
#
# COMPACT_ATOMS: atom_id res chain seq x y z
N MET A 1 -11.66 -15.14 -14.81
CA MET A 1 -11.18 -14.93 -13.43
C MET A 1 -11.80 -13.63 -12.97
N THR A 2 -12.70 -13.67 -12.00
CA THR A 2 -13.53 -12.52 -11.60
C THR A 2 -13.36 -12.34 -10.10
N GLY A 3 -12.69 -11.27 -9.67
CA GLY A 3 -12.43 -11.01 -8.26
C GLY A 3 -12.02 -9.55 -8.03
N PRO A 4 -12.13 -9.04 -6.79
CA PRO A 4 -11.82 -7.64 -6.48
C PRO A 4 -10.43 -7.18 -6.92
N LEU A 5 -9.40 -8.03 -6.79
CA LEU A 5 -8.05 -7.70 -7.27
C LEU A 5 -8.00 -7.52 -8.80
N HIS A 6 -8.70 -8.36 -9.56
CA HIS A 6 -8.81 -8.24 -11.02
C HIS A 6 -9.50 -6.93 -11.41
N ARG A 7 -10.54 -6.53 -10.67
CA ARG A 7 -11.28 -5.29 -10.88
C ARG A 7 -10.41 -4.05 -10.70
N LEU A 8 -9.52 -4.04 -9.70
CA LEU A 8 -8.58 -2.93 -9.49
C LEU A 8 -7.77 -2.64 -10.75
N ILE A 9 -7.20 -3.69 -11.35
CA ILE A 9 -6.26 -3.56 -12.47
C ILE A 9 -7.01 -3.35 -13.80
N ASN A 10 -8.07 -4.13 -14.05
CA ASN A 10 -8.69 -4.20 -15.38
C ASN A 10 -9.91 -3.29 -15.56
N GLU A 11 -10.55 -2.85 -14.48
CA GLU A 11 -11.74 -1.99 -14.55
C GLU A 11 -11.52 -0.60 -13.96
N LEU A 12 -10.65 -0.49 -12.95
CA LEU A 12 -10.35 0.78 -12.28
C LEU A 12 -8.99 1.37 -12.71
N ASP A 13 -8.31 0.72 -13.65
CA ASP A 13 -7.03 1.14 -14.23
C ASP A 13 -5.92 1.37 -13.19
N TYR A 14 -5.90 0.59 -12.11
CA TYR A 14 -4.80 0.67 -11.15
C TYR A 14 -3.57 0.03 -11.77
N PRO A 15 -2.43 0.74 -11.80
CA PRO A 15 -1.22 0.18 -12.38
C PRO A 15 -0.74 -1.01 -11.55
N CYS A 16 -0.36 -2.08 -12.24
CA CYS A 16 0.32 -3.24 -11.67
C CYS A 16 1.82 -3.03 -11.88
N LEU A 17 2.56 -2.75 -10.81
CA LEU A 17 3.93 -2.24 -10.87
C LEU A 17 4.96 -3.30 -10.48
N ALA A 18 6.07 -3.31 -11.21
CA ALA A 18 7.21 -4.17 -10.96
C ALA A 18 8.53 -3.40 -11.15
N GLY A 19 9.61 -3.83 -10.50
CA GLY A 19 10.97 -3.37 -10.75
C GLY A 19 11.13 -1.84 -10.75
N GLU A 20 11.59 -1.28 -11.87
CA GLU A 20 11.87 0.16 -12.01
C GLU A 20 10.60 1.02 -11.98
N GLU A 21 9.47 0.53 -12.49
CA GLU A 21 8.21 1.27 -12.51
C GLU A 21 7.66 1.46 -11.08
N LEU A 22 7.83 0.43 -10.24
CA LEU A 22 7.51 0.50 -8.81
C LEU A 22 8.37 1.57 -8.13
N ALA A 23 9.68 1.58 -8.37
CA ALA A 23 10.60 2.56 -7.80
C ALA A 23 10.29 4.00 -8.27
N ALA A 24 9.96 4.18 -9.55
CA ALA A 24 9.55 5.46 -10.10
C ALA A 24 8.20 5.94 -9.53
N PHE A 25 7.27 5.02 -9.29
CA PHE A 25 5.97 5.36 -8.72
C PHE A 25 6.09 5.89 -7.29
N VAL A 26 6.85 5.23 -6.41
CA VAL A 26 6.98 5.64 -5.01
C VAL A 26 7.73 6.95 -4.83
N THR A 27 8.60 7.30 -5.77
CA THR A 27 9.33 8.58 -5.81
C THR A 27 8.56 9.69 -6.53
N GLY A 28 7.42 9.36 -7.16
CA GLY A 28 6.56 10.32 -7.82
C GLY A 28 5.92 11.33 -6.86
N PRO A 29 5.47 12.49 -7.36
CA PRO A 29 4.93 13.55 -6.52
C PRO A 29 3.64 13.12 -5.81
N GLY A 30 3.43 13.67 -4.61
CA GLY A 30 2.24 13.44 -3.77
C GLY A 30 2.29 12.11 -3.02
N THR A 31 1.22 11.80 -2.29
CA THR A 31 1.12 10.53 -1.56
C THR A 31 0.84 9.37 -2.52
N ARG A 32 1.58 8.28 -2.35
CA ARG A 32 1.50 7.07 -3.17
C ARG A 32 1.21 5.88 -2.28
N VAL A 33 0.33 4.99 -2.72
CA VAL A 33 -0.06 3.80 -1.97
C VAL A 33 0.26 2.57 -2.80
N LEU A 34 1.15 1.72 -2.30
CA LEU A 34 1.37 0.39 -2.87
C LEU A 34 0.52 -0.62 -2.13
N PHE A 35 -0.25 -1.41 -2.88
CA PHE A 35 -0.98 -2.55 -2.37
C PHE A 35 -0.20 -3.83 -2.63
N LEU A 36 0.33 -4.39 -1.55
CA LEU A 36 0.84 -5.76 -1.50
C LEU A 36 -0.37 -6.67 -1.22
N SER A 37 -0.91 -7.30 -2.26
CA SER A 37 -2.11 -8.10 -2.17
C SER A 37 -1.88 -9.45 -1.49
N GLY A 38 -0.68 -10.02 -1.61
CA GLY A 38 -0.45 -11.44 -1.36
C GLY A 38 -1.15 -12.34 -2.38
N ASP A 39 -1.15 -13.65 -2.13
CA ASP A 39 -1.86 -14.61 -2.97
C ASP A 39 -3.33 -14.75 -2.54
N PRO A 40 -4.30 -14.28 -3.36
CA PRO A 40 -5.73 -14.37 -3.03
C PRO A 40 -6.25 -15.81 -2.91
N ALA A 41 -5.52 -16.83 -3.41
CA ALA A 41 -5.89 -18.23 -3.23
C ALA A 41 -5.61 -18.73 -1.80
N THR A 42 -4.60 -18.17 -1.14
CA THR A 42 -4.17 -18.56 0.21
C THR A 42 -4.61 -17.56 1.28
N ASN A 43 -4.88 -16.33 0.88
CA ASN A 43 -5.20 -15.23 1.78
C ASN A 43 -6.59 -14.67 1.47
N LEU A 44 -7.56 -15.04 2.30
CA LEU A 44 -8.95 -14.64 2.13
C LEU A 44 -9.14 -13.12 2.28
N GLU A 45 -8.27 -12.46 3.06
CA GLU A 45 -8.31 -11.01 3.31
C GLU A 45 -7.95 -10.19 2.06
N THR A 46 -7.23 -10.76 1.08
CA THR A 46 -6.79 -10.05 -0.12
C THR A 46 -7.96 -9.44 -0.89
N ASN A 47 -9.06 -10.18 -1.01
CA ASN A 47 -10.23 -9.73 -1.74
C ASN A 47 -10.97 -8.60 -1.01
N ASP A 48 -11.03 -8.66 0.32
CA ASP A 48 -11.62 -7.60 1.14
C ASP A 48 -10.81 -6.30 1.04
N VAL A 49 -9.48 -6.37 1.17
CA VAL A 49 -8.62 -5.18 1.01
C VAL A 49 -8.66 -4.64 -0.42
N ALA A 50 -8.73 -5.53 -1.42
CA ALA A 50 -8.89 -5.10 -2.80
C ALA A 50 -10.25 -4.43 -3.06
N ALA A 51 -11.32 -4.88 -2.39
CA ALA A 51 -12.65 -4.27 -2.51
C ALA A 51 -12.75 -2.92 -1.76
N ILE A 52 -12.04 -2.75 -0.63
CA ILE A 52 -12.10 -1.53 0.18
C ILE A 52 -11.20 -0.42 -0.37
N LEU A 53 -10.07 -0.76 -1.00
CA LEU A 53 -9.11 0.22 -1.53
C LEU A 53 -9.75 1.31 -2.43
N PRO A 54 -10.64 1.01 -3.39
CA PRO A 54 -11.27 2.06 -4.19
C PRO A 54 -12.23 2.93 -3.37
N GLU A 55 -12.86 2.39 -2.34
CA GLU A 55 -13.70 3.17 -1.42
C GLU A 55 -12.85 4.12 -0.57
N LEU A 56 -11.66 3.69 -0.13
CA LEU A 56 -10.68 4.55 0.54
C LEU A 56 -10.22 5.69 -0.38
N VAL A 57 -9.94 5.41 -1.65
CA VAL A 57 -9.55 6.43 -2.63
C VAL A 57 -10.67 7.46 -2.83
N LYS A 58 -11.93 7.02 -2.85
CA LYS A 58 -13.09 7.93 -2.90
C LYS A 58 -13.25 8.76 -1.64
N ALA A 59 -12.98 8.19 -0.46
CA ALA A 59 -13.05 8.89 0.82
C ALA A 59 -11.96 9.97 0.96
N PHE A 60 -10.83 9.83 0.27
CA PHE A 60 -9.71 10.77 0.26
C PHE A 60 -9.41 11.29 -1.16
N PRO A 61 -10.36 12.01 -1.79
CA PRO A 61 -10.28 12.34 -3.22
C PRO A 61 -9.05 13.19 -3.52
N GLY A 62 -8.18 12.69 -4.41
CA GLY A 62 -6.97 13.38 -4.84
C GLY A 62 -5.87 13.47 -3.78
N ARG A 63 -6.01 12.82 -2.62
CA ARG A 63 -5.00 12.88 -1.55
C ARG A 63 -3.87 11.87 -1.76
N PHE A 64 -4.15 10.73 -2.38
CA PHE A 64 -3.14 9.74 -2.73
C PHE A 64 -3.47 9.00 -4.03
N LYS A 65 -2.46 8.33 -4.60
CA LYS A 65 -2.61 7.49 -5.79
C LYS A 65 -2.31 6.02 -5.46
N PRO A 66 -3.23 5.08 -5.68
CA PRO A 66 -3.01 3.66 -5.45
C PRO A 66 -2.30 2.98 -6.63
N ALA A 67 -1.60 1.90 -6.34
CA ALA A 67 -1.06 0.95 -7.32
C ALA A 67 -1.02 -0.45 -6.69
N VAL A 68 -1.09 -1.48 -7.52
CA VAL A 68 -0.92 -2.88 -7.10
C VAL A 68 0.51 -3.30 -7.39
N VAL A 69 1.13 -4.04 -6.48
CA VAL A 69 2.46 -4.61 -6.72
C VAL A 69 2.29 -5.93 -7.46
N ASP A 70 3.07 -6.14 -8.51
CA ASP A 70 3.07 -7.41 -9.24
C ASP A 70 3.50 -8.57 -8.34
N ARG A 71 2.86 -9.73 -8.52
CA ARG A 71 3.08 -10.92 -7.69
C ARG A 71 4.53 -11.39 -7.69
N ALA A 72 5.26 -11.22 -8.80
CA ALA A 72 6.67 -11.59 -8.90
C ALA A 72 7.58 -10.69 -8.07
N GLU A 73 7.16 -9.45 -7.81
CA GLU A 73 7.93 -8.42 -7.09
C GLU A 73 7.50 -8.25 -5.63
N GLU A 74 6.42 -8.90 -5.22
CA GLU A 74 5.90 -8.76 -3.85
C GLU A 74 6.91 -9.19 -2.79
N ASP A 75 7.58 -10.33 -2.94
CA ASP A 75 8.53 -10.80 -1.92
C ASP A 75 9.76 -9.89 -1.81
N ALA A 76 10.32 -9.45 -2.94
CA ALA A 76 11.40 -8.47 -2.96
C ALA A 76 10.96 -7.13 -2.33
N THR A 77 9.74 -6.68 -2.59
CA THR A 77 9.17 -5.45 -2.02
C THR A 77 8.96 -5.59 -0.51
N ARG A 78 8.47 -6.72 -0.04
CA ARG A 78 8.28 -7.02 1.39
C ARG A 78 9.60 -7.04 2.15
N GLU A 79 10.63 -7.65 1.59
CA GLU A 79 11.98 -7.64 2.16
C GLU A 79 12.55 -6.23 2.20
N ARG A 80 12.48 -5.50 1.07
CA ARG A 80 13.00 -4.14 0.94
C ARG A 80 12.40 -3.16 1.94
N PHE A 81 11.10 -3.23 2.16
CA PHE A 81 10.39 -2.33 3.08
C PHE A 81 10.12 -2.95 4.46
N GLN A 82 10.62 -4.17 4.68
CA GLN A 82 10.42 -4.96 5.91
C GLN A 82 8.94 -5.06 6.33
N VAL A 83 8.03 -5.26 5.38
CA VAL A 83 6.59 -5.32 5.64
C VAL A 83 6.09 -6.76 5.71
N TRP A 84 5.62 -7.14 6.91
CA TRP A 84 5.02 -8.44 7.20
C TRP A 84 3.87 -8.23 8.21
N PRO A 85 2.68 -8.86 8.06
CA PRO A 85 2.17 -9.76 7.00
C PRO A 85 1.37 -9.02 5.89
N VAL A 86 1.10 -9.70 4.77
CA VAL A 86 0.18 -9.27 3.68
C VAL A 86 -1.25 -9.77 3.91
N PRO A 87 -2.31 -9.12 3.35
CA PRO A 87 -2.28 -7.91 2.53
C PRO A 87 -1.87 -6.65 3.30
N SER A 88 -1.19 -5.71 2.62
CA SER A 88 -0.74 -4.45 3.19
C SER A 88 -0.84 -3.28 2.21
N LEU A 89 -1.18 -2.10 2.75
CA LEU A 89 -1.13 -0.81 2.07
C LEU A 89 0.07 -0.01 2.60
N LEU A 90 1.05 0.23 1.74
CA LEU A 90 2.25 0.99 2.08
C LEU A 90 2.09 2.41 1.53
N PHE A 91 2.21 3.41 2.41
CA PHE A 91 2.09 4.81 2.06
C PHE A 91 3.47 5.42 1.91
N PHE A 92 3.66 6.14 0.81
CA PHE A 92 4.88 6.86 0.48
C PHE A 92 4.59 8.31 0.22
N GLN A 93 5.53 9.16 0.59
CA GLN A 93 5.56 10.57 0.23
C GLN A 93 6.99 10.95 -0.14
N ASP A 94 7.18 11.48 -1.34
CA ASP A 94 8.49 11.88 -1.87
C ASP A 94 9.55 10.76 -1.76
N GLY A 95 9.17 9.52 -2.09
CA GLY A 95 10.05 8.35 -2.02
C GLY A 95 10.26 7.77 -0.61
N ARG A 96 9.77 8.43 0.45
CA ARG A 96 9.88 7.95 1.82
C ARG A 96 8.61 7.25 2.26
N MET A 97 8.73 6.06 2.85
CA MET A 97 7.59 5.38 3.45
C MET A 97 7.13 6.14 4.69
N THR A 98 5.88 6.59 4.68
CA THR A 98 5.26 7.39 5.75
C THR A 98 4.29 6.57 6.60
N GLY A 99 3.89 5.39 6.17
CA GLY A 99 3.04 4.52 6.96
C GLY A 99 2.78 3.17 6.29
N VAL A 100 2.28 2.24 7.07
CA VAL A 100 1.85 0.92 6.60
C VAL A 100 0.57 0.54 7.33
N ILE A 101 -0.40 0.04 6.57
CA ILE A 101 -1.64 -0.54 7.10
C ILE A 101 -1.69 -1.98 6.63
N SER A 102 -1.43 -2.91 7.54
CA SER A 102 -1.50 -4.35 7.28
C SER A 102 -2.81 -4.95 7.79
N LYS A 103 -3.23 -6.03 7.12
CA LYS A 103 -4.46 -6.80 7.38
C LYS A 103 -5.73 -6.00 7.14
N VAL A 104 -6.86 -6.71 7.13
CA VAL A 104 -8.18 -6.08 7.15
C VAL A 104 -8.39 -5.41 8.51
N ARG A 105 -8.95 -4.20 8.49
CA ARG A 105 -9.37 -3.43 9.66
C ARG A 105 -10.80 -2.96 9.50
N ASP A 106 -11.39 -2.49 10.58
CA ASP A 106 -12.66 -1.80 10.51
C ASP A 106 -12.53 -0.47 9.73
N TRP A 107 -13.64 -0.01 9.16
CA TRP A 107 -13.66 1.17 8.29
C TRP A 107 -13.13 2.44 8.98
N ASP A 108 -13.55 2.68 10.22
CA ASP A 108 -13.14 3.86 10.99
C ASP A 108 -11.62 3.86 11.27
N ASP A 109 -11.05 2.68 11.55
CA ASP A 109 -9.60 2.52 11.75
C ASP A 109 -8.81 2.84 10.47
N TYR A 110 -9.31 2.43 9.30
CA TYR A 110 -8.69 2.83 8.03
C TYR A 110 -8.71 4.35 7.87
N LEU A 111 -9.86 4.99 8.07
CA LEU A 111 -9.97 6.44 7.92
C LEU A 111 -9.05 7.18 8.89
N GLY A 112 -9.04 6.78 10.17
CA GLY A 112 -8.22 7.39 11.20
C GLY A 112 -6.72 7.24 10.95
N GLU A 113 -6.26 6.05 10.58
CA GLU A 113 -4.85 5.80 10.30
C GLU A 113 -4.40 6.51 9.01
N ILE A 114 -5.18 6.47 7.94
CA ILE A 114 -4.85 7.17 6.69
C ILE A 114 -4.80 8.68 6.94
N HIS A 115 -5.76 9.24 7.68
CA HIS A 115 -5.75 10.65 8.05
C HIS A 115 -4.50 11.03 8.85
N SER A 116 -4.05 10.15 9.75
CA SER A 116 -2.82 10.35 10.53
C SER A 116 -1.56 10.26 9.65
N ILE A 117 -1.51 9.31 8.72
CA ILE A 117 -0.41 9.18 7.75
C ILE A 117 -0.32 10.42 6.86
N LEU A 118 -1.46 10.88 6.32
CA LEU A 118 -1.53 12.05 5.44
C LEU A 118 -1.18 13.39 6.13
N GLN A 119 -1.27 13.45 7.46
CA GLN A 119 -0.84 14.59 8.27
C GLN A 119 0.58 14.46 8.82
N GLY A 120 1.25 13.32 8.60
CA GLY A 120 2.56 13.03 9.16
C GLY A 120 2.56 12.76 10.67
N THR A 121 1.42 12.44 11.25
CA THR A 121 1.24 12.17 12.69
C THR A 121 1.05 10.68 13.01
N SER A 122 1.12 9.80 12.00
CA SER A 122 0.94 8.35 12.18
C SER A 122 1.97 7.74 13.14
N ALA A 123 1.48 6.91 14.07
CA ALA A 123 2.31 6.11 14.96
C ALA A 123 3.16 5.08 14.20
N SER A 124 2.66 4.60 13.05
CA SER A 124 3.33 3.68 12.14
C SER A 124 4.55 4.32 11.47
N ALA A 125 4.49 5.61 11.15
CA ALA A 125 5.61 6.38 10.60
C ALA A 125 6.83 6.37 11.53
N ASN A 126 6.58 6.40 12.83
CA ASN A 126 7.63 6.44 13.85
C ASN A 126 8.37 5.10 13.98
N ILE A 127 7.81 3.97 13.51
CA ILE A 127 8.49 2.66 13.44
C ILE A 127 9.52 2.65 12.31
N ILE A 128 9.21 3.27 11.19
CA ILE A 128 10.06 3.29 9.99
C ILE A 128 11.31 4.17 10.18
N ALA A 129 11.20 5.24 10.97
CA ALA A 129 12.30 6.18 11.20
C ALA A 129 13.43 5.64 12.11
N ARG A 130 13.16 4.60 12.91
CA ARG A 130 14.11 4.09 13.93
C ARG A 130 15.06 2.98 13.45
N ASP A 131 14.87 2.44 12.25
CA ASP A 131 15.74 1.39 11.68
C ASP A 131 16.74 1.93 10.61
N GLY A 132 16.80 3.25 10.42
CA GLY A 132 17.69 3.88 9.43
C GLY A 132 19.18 3.97 9.82
N SER A 133 19.65 3.21 10.82
CA SER A 133 21.08 3.17 11.13
C SER A 133 21.78 2.15 10.25
N VAL A 134 22.05 2.55 9.00
CA VAL A 134 23.09 1.92 8.18
C VAL A 134 24.41 2.14 8.92
N ARG A 135 24.90 1.10 9.61
CA ARG A 135 26.28 1.07 10.08
C ARG A 135 27.17 0.96 8.84
N THR A 136 27.99 2.01 8.67
CA THR A 136 29.20 2.07 7.83
C THR A 136 30.06 0.82 7.93
#